data_AF-A0A7V2CKP4-F1
#
_entry.id   AF-A0A7V2CKP4-F1
#
_cell.length_a   1.000
_cell.length_b   1.000
_cell.length_c   1.000
_cell.angle_alpha   90.00
_cell.angle_beta   90.00
_cell.angle_gamma   90.00
#
_symmetry.space_group_name_H-M   'P 1'
#
loop_
_entity.id
_entity.type
_entity.pdbx_description
1 polymer ?
#
loop_
_entity_poly.entity_id
_entity_poly.type
_entity_poly.pdbx_seq_one_letter_code
_entity_poly.pdbx_strand_id
1 'polypeptide(L)' 'GAKIVLTGDPYQIDNPYVDGNSNGFTYLVNRFKSQTLAAHIELHKGERSALAELAANLL' A
#
# COMPACT_ATOMS: atom_id res chain seq x y z
N GLY A 1 20.38 -1.88 15.89
CA GLY A 1 19.87 -2.80 14.87
C GLY A 1 19.10 -2.01 13.82
N ALA A 2 19.07 -2.48 12.58
CA ALA A 2 18.35 -1.83 11.48
C ALA A 2 16.95 -2.41 11.31
N LYS A 3 16.03 -1.61 10.77
CA LYS A 3 14.68 -2.03 10.35
C LYS A 3 14.42 -1.49 8.95
N ILE A 4 13.64 -2.23 8.16
CA ILE A 4 13.22 -1.83 6.81
C ILE A 4 11.70 -1.72 6.83
N VAL A 5 11.18 -0.62 6.29
CA VAL A 5 9.75 -0.37 6.13
C VAL A 5 9.49 -0.10 4.66
N LEU A 6 8.56 -0.84 4.08
CA LEU A 6 8.10 -0.66 2.70
C LEU A 6 6.66 -0.16 2.76
N THR A 7 6.40 0.93 2.05
CA THR A 7 5.10 1.62 2.04
C THR A 7 4.75 2.01 0.60
N GLY A 8 3.48 1.92 0.24
CA GLY A 8 2.98 2.17 -1.10
C GLY A 8 1.51 1.78 -1.22
N ASP A 9 0.92 2.06 -2.37
CA ASP A 9 -0.44 1.67 -2.71
C ASP A 9 -0.40 0.50 -3.73
N PRO A 10 -0.83 -0.72 -3.36
CA PRO A 10 -0.85 -1.86 -4.27
C PRO A 10 -1.82 -1.69 -5.44
N TYR A 11 -2.73 -0.71 -5.38
CA TYR A 11 -3.71 -0.43 -6.42
C TYR A 11 -3.27 0.67 -7.38
N GLN A 12 -2.19 1.39 -7.08
CA GLN A 12 -1.60 2.37 -8.00
C GLN A 12 -0.76 1.67 -9.08
N ILE A 13 -1.43 1.20 -10.13
CA ILE A 13 -0.82 0.42 -11.21
C ILE A 13 -1.00 1.14 -12.54
N ASP A 14 0.11 1.36 -13.25
CA ASP A 14 0.13 1.92 -14.60
C ASP A 14 0.55 0.89 -15.67
N ASN A 15 0.79 -0.36 -15.27
CA ASN A 15 1.27 -1.43 -16.14
C ASN A 15 0.13 -2.38 -16.56
N PRO A 16 -0.11 -2.59 -17.87
CA PRO A 16 -1.20 -3.44 -18.35
C PRO A 16 -1.06 -4.93 -18.02
N TYR A 17 0.12 -5.38 -17.59
CA TYR A 17 0.42 -6.80 -17.27
C TYR A 17 0.40 -7.12 -15.78
N VAL A 18 0.11 -6.13 -14.94
CA VAL A 18 0.13 -6.27 -13.48
C VAL A 18 -1.23 -5.84 -12.92
N ASP A 19 -1.65 -6.49 -11.86
CA ASP A 19 -2.84 -6.15 -11.10
C ASP A 19 -2.53 -6.11 -9.59
N GLY A 20 -3.53 -5.75 -8.78
CA GLY A 20 -3.37 -5.65 -7.32
C GLY A 20 -2.90 -6.95 -6.65
N ASN A 21 -3.06 -8.10 -7.32
CA ASN A 21 -2.70 -9.41 -6.78
C ASN A 21 -1.34 -9.94 -7.29
N SER A 22 -0.83 -9.38 -8.40
CA SER A 22 0.40 -9.82 -9.07
C SER A 22 1.55 -8.81 -8.96
N ASN A 23 1.32 -7.66 -8.33
CA ASN A 23 2.36 -6.64 -8.12
C ASN A 23 3.43 -7.07 -7.09
N GLY A 24 4.51 -6.27 -7.03
CA GLY A 24 5.64 -6.50 -6.13
C GLY A 24 5.30 -6.43 -4.63
N PHE A 25 4.33 -5.61 -4.23
CA PHE A 25 3.87 -5.53 -2.83
C PHE A 25 3.18 -6.82 -2.41
N THR A 26 2.25 -7.32 -3.21
CA THR A 26 1.52 -8.57 -2.94
C THR A 26 2.47 -9.77 -2.94
N TYR A 27 3.44 -9.79 -3.85
CA TYR A 27 4.50 -10.80 -3.84
C TYR A 27 5.30 -10.78 -2.52
N LEU A 28 5.72 -9.59 -2.08
CA LEU A 28 6.53 -9.42 -0.88
C LEU A 28 5.75 -9.84 0.38
N VAL A 29 4.52 -9.36 0.55
CA VAL A 29 3.68 -9.71 1.69
C VAL A 29 3.48 -11.23 1.77
N ASN A 30 3.18 -11.88 0.65
CA ASN A 30 3.01 -13.34 0.60
C ASN A 30 4.31 -14.09 0.93
N ARG A 31 5.46 -13.62 0.42
CA ARG A 31 6.76 -14.25 0.67
C ARG A 31 7.19 -14.18 2.13
N PHE A 32 6.84 -13.10 2.83
CA PHE A 32 7.22 -12.86 4.22
C PHE A 32 6.14 -13.27 5.23
N LYS A 33 4.96 -13.74 4.78
CA LYS A 33 3.82 -14.08 5.65
C LYS A 33 4.13 -15.11 6.74
N SER A 34 5.08 -16.02 6.50
CA SER A 34 5.51 -17.04 7.47
C SER A 34 6.71 -16.62 8.34
N GLN A 35 7.28 -15.44 8.11
CA GLN A 35 8.44 -14.96 8.84
C GLN A 35 8.01 -14.31 10.15
N THR A 36 8.50 -14.83 11.29
CA THR A 36 8.16 -14.34 12.63
C THR A 36 8.60 -12.90 12.90
N LEU A 37 9.56 -12.39 12.13
CA LEU A 37 10.09 -11.02 12.23
C LEU A 37 9.43 -10.05 11.24
N ALA A 38 8.50 -10.52 10.42
CA ALA A 38 7.78 -9.69 9.47
C ALA A 38 6.38 -9.36 9.99
N ALA A 39 5.89 -8.17 9.63
CA ALA A 39 4.51 -7.75 9.86
C ALA A 39 4.00 -7.02 8.62
N HIS A 40 2.71 -7.15 8.33
CA HIS A 40 2.02 -6.43 7.27
C HIS A 40 0.85 -5.67 7.89
N ILE A 41 0.70 -4.40 7.51
CA ILE A 41 -0.39 -3.54 7.91
C ILE A 41 -0.99 -2.95 6.64
N GLU A 42 -2.30 -3.12 6.48
CA GLU A 42 -3.07 -2.48 5.41
C GLU A 42 -3.80 -1.26 5.97
N LEU A 43 -3.65 -0.11 5.32
CA LEU A 43 -4.35 1.12 5.69
C LEU A 43 -5.54 1.30 4.75
N HIS A 44 -6.75 1.08 5.27
CA HIS A 44 -7.97 1.14 4.46
C HIS A 44 -8.47 2.57 4.17
N LYS A 45 -7.98 3.58 4.91
CA LYS A 45 -8.41 4.97 4.77
C LYS A 45 -7.21 5.91 4.90
N GLY A 46 -7.11 6.84 3.96
CA GLY A 46 -6.23 8.00 4.07
C GLY A 46 -6.92 9.11 4.86
N GLU A 47 -6.19 9.76 5.76
CA GLU A 47 -6.68 10.94 6.44
C GLU A 47 -6.31 12.21 5.65
N ARG A 48 -7.28 13.10 5.50
CA ARG A 48 -7.12 14.38 4.81
C ARG A 48 -7.64 15.50 5.71
N SER A 49 -7.07 16.69 5.58
CA SER A 49 -7.61 17.87 6.25
C SER A 49 -8.98 18.23 5.66
N ALA A 50 -9.83 18.90 6.45
CA ALA A 50 -11.15 19.33 5.98
C ALA A 50 -11.07 20.19 4.69
N LEU A 51 -9.99 20.98 4.54
CA LEU A 51 -9.74 21.76 3.34
C LEU A 51 -9.43 20.89 2.12
N ALA A 52 -8.56 19.88 2.28
CA ALA A 52 -8.21 18.96 1.19
C ALA A 52 -9.40 18.10 0.76
N GLU A 53 -10.23 17.70 1.71
CA GLU A 53 -11.48 16.98 1.44
C GLU A 53 -12.47 17.85 0.67
N LEU A 54 -12.66 19.10 1.09
CA LEU A 54 -13.52 20.05 0.37
C LEU A 54 -13.03 20.27 -1.07
N ALA A 55 -11.72 20.46 -1.27
CA ALA A 55 -11.16 20.67 -2.60
C ALA A 55 -11.37 19.46 -3.53
N ALA A 56 -11.20 18.23 -3.02
CA ALA A 56 -11.39 17.00 -3.80
C ALA A 56 -12.84 16.76 -4.21
N ASN A 57 -13.82 17.21 -3.41
CA ASN A 57 -15.25 17.08 -3.73
C ASN A 57 -15.76 18.12 -4.72
N LEU A 58 -15.05 19.24 -4.87
CA LEU A 58 -15.41 20.33 -5.78
C LEU A 58 -14.81 20.18 -7.20
N LEU A 59 -13.88 19.25 -7.39
CA LEU A 59 -13.15 18.96 -8.64
C LEU A 59 -13.53 17.58 -9.18
#